data_AF-A0A849RNP7-F1
#
_entry.id   AF-A0A849RNP7-F1
#
_cell.length_a   1.000
_cell.length_b   1.000
_cell.length_c   1.000
_cell.angle_alpha   90.00
_cell.angle_beta   90.00
_cell.angle_gamma   90.00
#
_symmetry.space_group_name_H-M   'P 1'
#
loop_
_entity.id
_entity.type
_entity.pdbx_description
1 polymer ?
#
loop_
_entity_poly.entity_id
_entity_poly.type
_entity_poly.pdbx_seq_one_letter_code
_entity_poly.pdbx_strand_id
1 'polypeptide(L)'
;ATRLIDMGIEPFLVASSVMAVLAQRLLRQICPDCKKPYKPTVDELGRLGLDGKGPFTFYRGAGCPNCSQTGYRGRTGIYELLVLDDEVRRLIGAKADSSVIKQAGIAKGMITLKQEGAMKVAQGVTTTEEVMRITQQEIEL
;
A
#
# COMPACT_ATOMS: atom_id res chain seq x y z
N ALA A 1 4.89 -14.69 5.49
CA ALA A 1 5.43 -15.79 6.32
C ALA A 1 4.56 -17.05 6.23
N THR A 2 3.25 -16.94 6.43
CA THR A 2 2.28 -18.05 6.32
C THR A 2 2.45 -18.92 5.08
N ARG A 3 2.63 -18.32 3.89
CA ARG A 3 2.81 -19.09 2.66
C ARG A 3 4.03 -20.02 2.66
N LEU A 4 5.13 -19.65 3.31
CA LEU A 4 6.31 -20.51 3.42
C LEU A 4 6.01 -21.74 4.30
N ILE A 5 5.22 -21.54 5.36
CA ILE A 5 4.76 -22.62 6.24
C ILE A 5 3.81 -23.55 5.47
N ASP A 6 2.88 -23.00 4.68
CA ASP A 6 1.98 -23.79 3.82
C ASP A 6 2.74 -24.61 2.77
N MET A 7 3.91 -24.13 2.35
CA MET A 7 4.82 -24.82 1.43
C MET A 7 5.70 -25.88 2.12
N GLY A 8 5.54 -26.09 3.43
CA GLY A 8 6.24 -27.12 4.20
C GLY A 8 7.54 -26.65 4.86
N ILE A 9 7.84 -25.35 4.87
CA ILE A 9 9.01 -24.83 5.59
C ILE A 9 8.68 -24.76 7.08
N GLU A 10 9.53 -25.37 7.91
CA GLU A 10 9.38 -25.34 9.36
C GLU A 10 9.38 -23.88 9.90
N PRO A 11 8.42 -23.49 10.77
CA PRO A 11 8.29 -22.11 11.24
C PRO A 11 9.56 -21.55 11.89
N PHE A 12 10.31 -22.39 12.62
CA PHE A 12 11.58 -21.99 13.23
C PHE A 12 12.62 -21.57 12.18
N LEU A 13 12.67 -22.24 11.02
CA LEU A 13 13.56 -21.85 9.92
C LEU A 13 13.16 -20.51 9.33
N VAL A 14 11.86 -20.25 9.16
CA VAL A 14 11.36 -18.95 8.72
C VAL A 14 11.76 -17.84 9.71
N ALA A 15 11.54 -18.06 11.01
CA ALA A 15 11.85 -17.08 12.04
C ALA A 15 13.37 -16.79 12.20
N SER A 16 14.21 -17.79 11.97
CA SER A 16 15.67 -17.68 12.13
C SER A 16 16.38 -17.17 10.87
N SER A 17 15.85 -17.44 9.67
CA SER A 17 16.55 -17.16 8.40
C SER A 17 16.03 -15.93 7.67
N VAL A 18 14.77 -15.53 7.89
CA VAL A 18 14.19 -14.37 7.21
C VAL A 18 14.44 -13.11 8.05
N MET A 19 15.01 -12.08 7.43
CA MET A 19 15.24 -10.78 8.09
C MET A 19 14.07 -9.81 7.88
N ALA A 20 13.52 -9.77 6.67
CA ALA A 20 12.41 -8.91 6.32
C ALA A 20 11.63 -9.48 5.12
N VAL A 21 10.39 -9.03 4.96
CA VAL A 21 9.55 -9.30 3.79
C VAL A 21 9.11 -7.96 3.21
N LEU A 22 9.44 -7.72 1.95
CA LEU A 22 9.00 -6.54 1.19
C LEU A 22 7.86 -6.94 0.25
N ALA A 23 6.67 -6.38 0.47
CA ALA A 23 5.60 -6.42 -0.50
C ALA A 23 5.68 -5.17 -1.39
N GLN A 24 5.49 -5.34 -2.70
CA GLN A 24 5.54 -4.25 -3.67
C GLN A 24 4.34 -4.32 -4.63
N ARG A 25 3.81 -3.15 -4.97
CA ARG A 25 2.88 -2.96 -6.10
C ARG A 25 3.31 -1.78 -6.95
N LEU A 26 2.77 -1.70 -8.18
CA LEU A 26 2.98 -0.57 -9.09
C LEU A 26 1.67 0.19 -9.27
N LEU A 27 1.74 1.51 -9.06
CA LEU A 27 0.66 2.45 -9.36
C LEU A 27 0.99 3.17 -10.67
N ARG A 28 -0.03 3.46 -11.47
CA ARG A 28 0.09 4.41 -12.59
C ARG A 28 0.24 5.83 -12.06
N GLN A 29 1.13 6.62 -12.66
CA GLN A 29 1.29 8.02 -12.30
C GLN A 29 0.35 8.91 -13.12
N ILE A 30 -0.15 9.99 -12.51
CA ILE A 30 -0.95 10.99 -13.23
C ILE A 30 -0.11 11.61 -14.33
N CYS A 31 -0.65 11.69 -15.55
CA CYS A 31 0.02 12.34 -16.66
C CYS A 31 0.28 13.83 -16.33
N PRO A 32 1.55 14.30 -16.35
CA PRO A 32 1.87 15.67 -15.96
C PRO A 32 1.29 16.71 -16.95
N ASP A 33 1.10 16.34 -18.22
CA ASP A 33 0.64 17.25 -19.27
C ASP A 33 -0.87 17.57 -19.18
N CYS A 34 -1.65 16.72 -18.50
CA CYS A 34 -3.10 16.89 -18.36
C CYS A 34 -3.59 16.80 -16.90
N LYS A 35 -2.66 16.95 -15.94
CA LYS A 35 -2.93 16.94 -14.50
C LYS A 35 -3.81 18.13 -14.10
N LYS A 36 -4.95 17.87 -13.49
CA LYS A 36 -5.88 18.90 -12.99
C LYS A 36 -6.15 18.72 -11.49
N PRO A 37 -6.10 19.81 -10.70
CA PRO A 37 -6.46 19.76 -9.29
C PRO A 37 -7.98 19.63 -9.12
N TYR A 38 -8.40 18.97 -8.03
CA TYR A 38 -9.78 18.97 -7.58
C TYR A 38 -9.84 18.82 -6.05
N LYS A 39 -10.96 19.21 -5.47
CA LYS A 39 -11.23 18.98 -4.05
C LYS A 39 -11.79 17.57 -3.87
N PRO A 40 -11.14 16.70 -3.06
CA PRO A 40 -11.65 15.36 -2.84
C PRO A 40 -12.96 15.38 -2.06
N THR A 41 -13.79 14.38 -2.34
CA THR A 41 -15.01 14.11 -1.59
C THR A 41 -14.68 13.48 -0.23
N VAL A 42 -15.65 13.53 0.70
CA VAL A 42 -15.51 12.88 2.02
C VAL A 42 -15.33 11.36 1.86
N ASP A 43 -15.99 10.75 0.89
CA ASP A 43 -15.84 9.33 0.57
C ASP A 43 -14.42 9.00 0.10
N GLU A 44 -13.81 9.80 -0.78
CA GLU A 44 -12.42 9.59 -1.19
C GLU A 44 -11.43 9.70 -0.03
N LEU A 45 -11.65 10.66 0.87
CA LEU A 45 -10.82 10.81 2.08
C LEU A 45 -10.98 9.61 3.01
N GLY A 46 -12.22 9.15 3.22
CA GLY A 46 -12.51 7.96 4.03
C GLY A 46 -11.91 6.68 3.45
N ARG A 47 -11.98 6.52 2.12
CA ARG A 47 -11.36 5.39 1.41
C ARG A 47 -9.85 5.34 1.61
N LEU A 48 -9.18 6.49 1.70
CA LEU A 48 -7.74 6.59 1.93
C LEU A 48 -7.35 6.56 3.41
N GLY A 49 -8.31 6.52 4.34
CA GLY A 49 -8.04 6.60 5.78
C GLY A 49 -7.47 7.95 6.19
N LEU A 50 -7.87 9.03 5.51
CA LEU A 50 -7.47 10.40 5.84
C LEU A 50 -8.59 11.06 6.65
N ASP A 51 -8.28 11.52 7.86
CA ASP A 51 -9.25 11.98 8.86
C ASP A 51 -9.93 13.33 8.56
N GLY A 52 -10.01 13.76 7.30
CA GLY A 52 -10.66 15.02 6.90
C GLY A 52 -10.01 16.31 7.43
N LYS A 53 -8.91 16.19 8.18
CA LYS A 53 -8.18 17.30 8.81
C LYS A 53 -7.09 17.82 7.88
N GLY A 54 -7.46 18.68 6.94
CA GLY A 54 -6.53 19.45 6.12
C GLY A 54 -7.15 19.94 4.81
N PRO A 55 -6.65 21.04 4.21
CA PRO A 55 -7.03 21.41 2.85
C PRO A 55 -6.40 20.41 1.88
N PHE A 56 -7.11 19.32 1.59
CA PHE A 56 -6.66 18.35 0.60
C PHE A 56 -6.95 18.87 -0.81
N THR A 57 -5.92 18.90 -1.65
CA THR A 57 -6.05 19.08 -3.10
C THR A 57 -5.56 17.80 -3.74
N PHE A 58 -6.46 17.07 -4.39
CA PHE A 58 -6.11 15.87 -5.14
C PHE A 58 -5.97 16.22 -6.62
N TYR A 59 -5.43 15.28 -7.37
CA TYR A 59 -5.17 15.48 -8.79
C TYR A 59 -5.66 14.30 -9.59
N ARG A 60 -6.08 14.59 -10.83
CA ARG A 60 -6.46 13.58 -11.82
C ARG A 60 -5.98 14.00 -13.19
N GLY A 61 -5.70 13.03 -14.06
CA GLY A 61 -5.41 13.32 -15.47
C GLY A 61 -6.71 13.48 -16.26
N ALA A 62 -6.83 14.54 -17.04
CA ALA A 62 -8.01 14.77 -17.89
C ALA A 62 -8.02 13.90 -19.16
N GLY A 63 -6.89 13.28 -19.51
CA GLY A 63 -6.68 12.64 -20.81
C GLY A 63 -6.11 13.64 -21.83
N CYS A 64 -5.05 13.22 -22.53
CA CYS A 64 -4.47 13.97 -23.64
C CYS A 64 -3.75 13.02 -24.61
N PRO A 65 -3.33 13.48 -25.80
CA PRO A 65 -2.57 12.65 -26.75
C PRO A 65 -1.30 12.03 -26.15
N ASN A 66 -0.60 12.76 -25.27
CA ASN A 66 0.66 12.31 -24.68
C ASN A 66 0.52 11.15 -23.67
N CYS A 67 -0.71 10.88 -23.21
CA CYS A 67 -1.04 9.72 -22.37
C CYS A 67 -2.07 8.80 -23.02
N SER A 68 -2.26 8.91 -24.35
CA SER A 68 -3.24 8.12 -25.10
C SER A 68 -4.65 8.19 -24.50
N GLN A 69 -5.05 9.38 -24.05
CA GLN A 69 -6.34 9.66 -23.40
C GLN A 69 -6.61 8.90 -22.09
N THR A 70 -5.60 8.26 -21.48
CA THR A 70 -5.79 7.48 -20.24
C THR A 70 -5.81 8.35 -18.98
N GLY A 71 -5.19 9.53 -19.03
CA GLY A 71 -4.92 10.36 -17.84
C GLY A 71 -3.69 9.92 -17.03
N TYR A 72 -3.01 8.84 -17.44
CA TYR A 72 -1.84 8.29 -16.73
C TYR A 72 -0.61 8.19 -17.65
N ARG A 73 0.58 8.49 -17.12
CA ARG A 73 1.84 8.28 -17.83
C ARG A 73 2.96 7.96 -16.85
N GLY A 74 3.58 6.79 -17.00
CA GLY A 74 4.59 6.29 -16.08
C GLY A 74 3.99 5.48 -14.92
N ARG A 75 4.88 4.93 -14.08
CA ARG A 75 4.53 4.08 -12.94
C ARG A 75 5.43 4.41 -11.75
N THR A 76 4.91 4.26 -10.54
CA THR A 76 5.66 4.37 -9.29
C THR A 76 5.40 3.15 -8.43
N GLY A 77 6.40 2.67 -7.70
CA GLY A 77 6.24 1.57 -6.75
C GLY A 77 5.63 2.04 -5.43
N ILE A 78 4.85 1.20 -4.78
CA ILE A 78 4.52 1.32 -3.36
C ILE A 78 4.97 0.05 -2.66
N TYR A 79 5.29 0.16 -1.39
CA TYR A 79 6.09 -0.74 -0.61
C TYR A 79 5.51 -0.91 0.79
N GLU A 80 5.45 -2.15 1.25
CA GLU A 80 5.15 -2.50 2.63
C GLU A 80 6.27 -3.40 3.11
N LEU A 81 7.01 -2.96 4.12
CA LEU A 81 8.19 -3.64 4.63
C LEU A 81 7.93 -4.18 6.03
N LEU A 82 7.74 -5.49 6.14
CA LEU A 82 7.67 -6.19 7.41
C LEU A 82 9.07 -6.62 7.83
N VAL A 83 9.62 -5.98 8.87
CA VAL A 83 10.90 -6.40 9.48
C VAL A 83 10.62 -7.48 10.53
N LEU A 84 11.38 -8.57 10.51
CA LEU A 84 11.21 -9.67 11.45
C LEU A 84 12.02 -9.40 12.72
N ASP A 85 11.40 -8.73 13.67
CA ASP A 85 11.90 -8.63 15.04
C ASP A 85 11.47 -9.82 15.91
N ASP A 86 11.85 -9.81 17.19
CA ASP A 86 11.60 -10.91 18.11
C ASP A 86 10.11 -11.19 18.37
N GLU A 87 9.25 -10.18 18.26
CA GLU A 87 7.80 -10.40 18.37
C GLU A 87 7.26 -11.08 17.12
N VAL A 88 7.60 -10.59 15.93
CA VAL A 88 7.18 -11.20 14.68
C VAL A 88 7.72 -12.63 14.57
N ARG A 89 8.97 -12.87 14.96
CA ARG A 89 9.56 -14.22 15.01
C ARG A 89 8.80 -15.16 15.94
N ARG A 90 8.44 -14.69 17.13
CA ARG A 90 7.63 -15.45 18.09
C ARG A 90 6.24 -15.76 17.53
N LEU A 91 5.59 -14.81 16.87
CA LEU A 91 4.29 -15.01 16.22
C LEU A 91 4.38 -16.03 15.07
N ILE A 92 5.46 -16.00 14.27
CA ILE A 92 5.73 -17.01 13.23
C ILE A 92 5.92 -18.38 13.87
N GLY A 93 6.73 -18.49 14.92
CA GLY A 93 6.96 -19.76 15.63
C GLY A 93 5.68 -20.34 16.24
N ALA A 94 4.78 -19.48 16.71
CA ALA A 94 3.45 -19.86 17.22
C ALA A 94 2.42 -20.15 16.11
N LYS A 95 2.80 -20.06 14.82
CA LYS A 95 1.90 -20.19 13.67
C LYS A 95 0.68 -19.25 13.74
N ALA A 96 0.89 -18.03 14.25
CA ALA A 96 -0.16 -17.03 14.33
C ALA A 96 -0.68 -16.62 12.94
N ASP A 97 -1.92 -16.16 12.89
CA ASP A 97 -2.55 -15.69 11.66
C ASP A 97 -1.80 -14.50 11.05
N SER A 98 -1.85 -14.41 9.71
CA SER A 98 -1.17 -13.33 8.99
C SER A 98 -1.66 -11.92 9.39
N SER A 99 -2.93 -11.78 9.79
CA SER A 99 -3.51 -10.53 10.29
C SER A 99 -2.86 -10.09 11.61
N VAL A 100 -2.62 -11.02 12.53
CA VAL A 100 -1.94 -10.76 13.81
C VAL A 100 -0.49 -10.32 13.56
N ILE A 101 0.22 -11.00 12.65
CA ILE A 101 1.59 -10.62 12.26
C ILE A 101 1.60 -9.22 11.63
N LYS A 102 0.63 -8.91 10.75
CA LYS A 102 0.49 -7.59 10.12
C LYS A 102 0.26 -6.51 11.17
N GLN A 103 -0.64 -6.74 12.12
CA GLN A 103 -0.92 -5.79 13.20
C GLN A 103 0.32 -5.52 14.07
N ALA A 104 1.11 -6.55 14.39
CA ALA A 104 2.37 -6.38 15.11
C ALA A 104 3.37 -5.51 14.31
N GLY A 105 3.46 -5.70 12.99
CA GLY A 105 4.25 -4.84 12.12
C GLY A 105 3.77 -3.38 12.12
N ILE A 106 2.46 -3.16 11.95
CA ILE A 106 1.85 -1.81 11.94
C ILE A 106 2.09 -1.10 13.28
N ALA A 107 1.93 -1.80 14.40
CA ALA A 107 2.16 -1.26 15.74
C ALA A 107 3.61 -0.76 15.94
N LYS A 108 4.55 -1.26 15.13
CA LYS A 108 5.97 -0.87 15.13
C LYS A 108 6.35 0.08 14.00
N GLY A 109 5.37 0.68 13.33
CA GLY A 109 5.60 1.71 12.31
C GLY A 109 5.74 1.16 10.89
N MET A 110 5.37 -0.09 10.63
CA MET A 110 5.22 -0.56 9.25
C MET A 110 4.12 0.26 8.55
N ILE A 111 4.50 0.90 7.44
CA ILE A 111 3.57 1.59 6.55
C ILE A 111 2.97 0.57 5.59
N THR A 112 1.64 0.51 5.50
CA THR A 112 0.96 -0.40 4.59
C THR A 112 0.98 0.10 3.16
N LEU A 113 0.74 -0.80 2.19
CA LEU A 113 0.63 -0.43 0.78
C LEU A 113 -0.43 0.67 0.56
N LYS A 114 -1.60 0.53 1.21
CA LYS A 114 -2.65 1.54 1.19
C LYS A 114 -2.22 2.88 1.79
N GLN A 115 -1.51 2.88 2.91
CA GLN A 115 -1.03 4.11 3.55
C GLN A 115 0.00 4.83 2.67
N GLU A 116 0.98 4.13 2.09
CA GLU A 116 1.93 4.76 1.17
C GLU A 116 1.21 5.26 -0.10
N GLY A 117 0.24 4.49 -0.62
CA GLY A 117 -0.62 4.92 -1.72
C GLY A 117 -1.36 6.22 -1.41
N ALA A 118 -1.97 6.34 -0.23
CA ALA A 118 -2.65 7.55 0.22
C ALA A 118 -1.70 8.76 0.30
N MET A 119 -0.48 8.57 0.81
CA MET A 119 0.55 9.61 0.80
C MET A 119 0.88 10.08 -0.62
N LYS A 120 0.98 9.16 -1.59
CA LYS A 120 1.22 9.51 -3.00
C LYS A 120 0.04 10.21 -3.67
N VAL A 121 -1.19 9.93 -3.26
CA VAL A 121 -2.36 10.69 -3.70
C VAL A 121 -2.30 12.12 -3.16
N ALA A 122 -1.99 12.30 -1.88
CA ALA A 122 -1.83 13.62 -1.27
C ALA A 122 -0.69 14.44 -1.92
N GLN A 123 0.35 13.78 -2.40
CA GLN A 123 1.45 14.40 -3.19
C GLN A 123 1.08 14.64 -4.67
N GLY A 124 -0.10 14.18 -5.12
CA GLY A 124 -0.56 14.30 -6.50
C GLY A 124 0.23 13.46 -7.50
N VAL A 125 0.83 12.34 -7.06
CA VAL A 125 1.59 11.41 -7.92
C VAL A 125 0.64 10.44 -8.63
N THR A 126 -0.38 9.98 -7.95
CA THR A 126 -1.38 8.99 -8.40
C THR A 126 -2.79 9.42 -7.97
N THR A 127 -3.82 8.70 -8.39
CA THR A 127 -5.21 8.98 -7.99
C THR A 127 -5.72 8.00 -6.93
N THR A 128 -6.81 8.38 -6.27
CA THR A 128 -7.53 7.52 -5.31
C THR A 128 -7.96 6.20 -5.95
N GLU A 129 -8.52 6.26 -7.17
CA GLU A 129 -8.99 5.07 -7.89
C GLU A 129 -7.86 4.09 -8.15
N GLU A 130 -6.68 4.58 -8.49
CA GLU A 130 -5.53 3.74 -8.78
C GLU A 130 -5.00 3.04 -7.51
N VAL A 131 -4.98 3.74 -6.37
CA VAL A 131 -4.62 3.13 -5.08
C VAL A 131 -5.63 2.03 -4.74
N MET A 132 -6.92 2.36 -4.75
CA MET A 132 -7.98 1.41 -4.36
C MET A 132 -8.01 0.16 -5.26
N ARG A 133 -7.76 0.32 -6.57
CA ARG A 133 -7.67 -0.80 -7.53
C ARG A 133 -6.51 -1.75 -7.21
N ILE A 134 -5.40 -1.22 -6.70
CA ILE A 134 -4.17 -2.00 -6.47
C ILE A 134 -4.10 -2.58 -5.06
N THR A 135 -4.71 -1.91 -4.08
CA THR A 135 -4.70 -2.31 -2.66
C THR A 135 -5.99 -2.99 -2.21
N GLN A 136 -6.89 -3.34 -3.14
CA GLN A 136 -8.21 -3.89 -2.83
C GLN A 136 -8.16 -5.18 -1.98
N GLN A 137 -7.14 -6.02 -2.20
CA GLN A 137 -6.91 -7.25 -1.42
C GLN A 137 -6.54 -6.99 0.05
N GLU A 138 -6.11 -5.79 0.43
CA GLU A 138 -5.87 -5.46 1.84
C GLU A 138 -7.14 -5.12 2.62
N ILE A 139 -8.25 -4.82 1.94
CA ILE A 139 -9.51 -4.38 2.56
C ILE A 139 -10.35 -5.59 3.00
N GLU A 140 -10.10 -6.76 2.42
CA GLU A 140 -10.84 -8.01 2.67
C GLU A 140 -10.17 -8.92 3.72
N LEU A 141 -9.03 -8.51 4.28
CA LEU A 141 -8.27 -9.20 5.33
C LEU A 141 -8.40 -8.49 6.67
#